data_AF-A0A3N9X914-F1
#
_entry.id   AF-A0A3N9X914-F1
#
_cell.length_a   1.000
_cell.length_b   1.000
_cell.length_c   1.000
_cell.angle_alpha   90.00
_cell.angle_beta   90.00
_cell.angle_gamma   90.00
#
_symmetry.space_group_name_H-M   'P 1'
#
loop_
_entity.id
_entity.type
_entity.pdbx_description
1 polymer ?
#
loop_
_entity_poly.entity_id
_entity_poly.type
_entity_poly.pdbx_seq_one_letter_code
_entity_poly.pdbx_strand_id
1 'polypeptide(L)'
;MSPDGEGAPRRQVHTAALLIVAGVLVLFVPAGDEGRVLVPISEGHGLSAVDGIGAGLLALGGTWLEVLVVRRLPYLALPPRALFALGLLAGLGVGLLVASVFAGFFWWWAVGAAALGIALLVLVPLTARR
;
A
#
# COMPACT_ATOMS: atom_id res chain seq x y z
N MET A 1 -6.99 9.25 33.92
CA MET A 1 -6.68 10.13 32.77
C MET A 1 -5.23 9.90 32.42
N SER A 2 -4.96 9.05 31.43
CA SER A 2 -3.61 8.86 30.90
C SER A 2 -3.21 10.08 30.07
N PRO A 3 -1.92 10.43 30.00
CA PRO A 3 -1.46 11.59 29.26
C PRO A 3 -1.64 11.37 27.76
N ASP A 4 -2.75 11.84 27.21
CA ASP A 4 -2.90 12.16 25.80
C ASP A 4 -2.01 13.38 25.49
N GLY A 5 -1.06 13.27 24.55
CA GLY A 5 -0.43 14.49 24.00
C GLY A 5 0.84 14.34 23.16
N GLU A 6 1.72 13.37 23.43
CA GLU A 6 3.05 13.34 22.80
C GLU A 6 3.09 12.45 21.55
N GLY A 7 2.66 13.04 20.44
CA GLY A 7 3.33 12.92 19.14
C GLY A 7 3.53 11.53 18.54
N ALA A 8 2.53 11.05 17.83
CA ALA A 8 2.78 10.26 16.62
C ALA A 8 1.83 10.49 15.40
N PRO A 9 1.20 11.67 15.17
CA PRO A 9 0.22 11.77 14.08
C PRO A 9 0.85 11.84 12.68
N ARG A 10 1.94 12.59 12.51
CA ARG A 10 2.56 12.79 11.19
C ARG A 10 3.59 11.72 10.85
N ARG A 11 4.45 11.40 11.83
CA ARG A 11 5.56 10.46 11.63
C ARG A 11 5.05 9.05 11.32
N GLN A 12 4.05 8.54 12.04
CA GLN A 12 3.50 7.21 11.76
C GLN A 12 2.83 7.13 10.39
N VAL A 13 2.04 8.14 10.01
CA VAL A 13 1.41 8.18 8.68
C VAL A 13 2.47 8.22 7.58
N HIS A 14 3.53 9.02 7.74
CA HIS A 14 4.64 9.05 6.79
C HIS A 14 5.42 7.73 6.78
N THR A 15 5.66 7.09 7.92
CA THR A 15 6.31 5.77 7.99
C THR A 15 5.47 4.72 7.28
N ALA A 16 4.16 4.68 7.53
CA ALA A 16 3.24 3.76 6.86
C ALA A 16 3.23 4.00 5.34
N ALA A 17 3.16 5.27 4.91
CA ALA A 17 3.24 5.62 3.50
C ALA A 17 4.59 5.24 2.86
N LEU A 18 5.71 5.44 3.57
CA LEU A 18 7.05 5.05 3.12
C LEU A 18 7.17 3.53 2.97
N LEU A 19 6.58 2.74 3.89
CA LEU A 19 6.53 1.29 3.76
C LEU A 19 5.76 0.86 2.51
N ILE A 20 4.62 1.51 2.22
CA ILE A 20 3.86 1.24 0.99
C ILE A 20 4.69 1.58 -0.25
N VAL A 21 5.30 2.77 -0.29
CA VAL A 21 6.14 3.20 -1.41
C VAL A 21 7.34 2.27 -1.59
N ALA A 22 8.01 1.88 -0.51
CA ALA A 22 9.10 0.91 -0.56
C ALA A 22 8.62 -0.44 -1.07
N GLY A 23 7.47 -0.94 -0.61
CA GLY A 23 6.86 -2.18 -1.11
C GLY A 23 6.58 -2.11 -2.61
N VAL A 24 6.00 -1.01 -3.09
CA VAL A 24 5.78 -0.76 -4.52
C VAL A 24 7.10 -0.78 -5.28
N LEU A 25 8.12 -0.04 -4.83
CA LEU A 25 9.42 0.01 -5.51
C LEU A 25 10.12 -1.36 -5.56
N VAL A 26 9.97 -2.18 -4.52
CA VAL A 26 10.51 -3.54 -4.48
C VAL A 26 9.79 -4.45 -5.47
N LEU A 27 8.45 -4.33 -5.60
CA LEU A 27 7.67 -5.09 -6.60
C LEU A 27 7.96 -4.66 -8.05
N PHE A 28 8.70 -3.56 -8.26
CA PHE A 28 9.10 -3.08 -9.58
C PHE A 28 10.48 -3.58 -10.02
N VAL A 29 11.18 -4.33 -9.17
CA VAL A 29 12.44 -4.96 -9.55
C VAL A 29 12.17 -5.85 -10.76
N PRO A 30 12.91 -5.69 -11.88
CA PRO A 30 12.67 -6.51 -13.07
C PRO A 30 12.89 -7.99 -12.79
N ALA A 31 12.10 -8.87 -13.44
CA ALA A 31 12.22 -10.32 -13.33
C ALA A 31 13.62 -10.91 -13.62
N GLY A 32 14.49 -10.16 -14.29
CA GLY A 32 15.90 -10.55 -14.47
C GLY A 32 16.76 -10.42 -13.21
N ASP A 33 16.34 -9.60 -12.25
CA ASP A 33 17.08 -9.22 -11.04
C ASP A 33 16.39 -9.68 -9.73
N GLU A 34 15.20 -10.30 -9.81
CA GLU A 34 14.42 -10.82 -8.66
C GLU A 34 15.11 -11.97 -7.90
N GLY A 35 16.15 -12.57 -8.51
CA GLY A 35 16.90 -13.67 -7.92
C GLY A 35 16.18 -15.01 -8.03
N ARG A 36 16.41 -15.90 -7.06
CA ARG A 36 15.92 -17.28 -7.12
C ARG A 36 14.44 -17.35 -6.74
N VAL A 37 13.61 -17.94 -7.62
CA VAL A 37 12.21 -18.27 -7.33
C VAL A 37 12.14 -19.21 -6.11
N LEU A 38 11.37 -18.82 -5.10
CA LEU A 38 11.17 -19.59 -3.87
C LEU A 38 9.98 -20.53 -3.97
N VAL A 39 8.87 -20.05 -4.54
CA VAL A 39 7.65 -20.83 -4.72
C VAL A 39 7.25 -20.78 -6.19
N PRO A 40 7.47 -21.85 -6.96
CA PRO A 40 7.02 -21.90 -8.36
C PRO A 40 5.49 -21.97 -8.39
N ILE A 41 4.87 -21.14 -9.22
CA ILE A 41 3.41 -21.07 -9.36
C ILE A 41 3.00 -21.61 -10.74
N SER A 42 3.78 -21.31 -11.78
CA SER A 42 3.61 -21.85 -13.13
C SER A 42 4.94 -21.86 -13.90
N GLU A 43 4.96 -22.39 -15.13
CA GLU A 43 6.17 -22.39 -15.96
C GLU A 43 6.66 -20.96 -16.22
N GLY A 44 7.86 -20.65 -15.72
CA GLY A 44 8.48 -19.33 -15.88
C GLY A 44 7.90 -18.23 -14.98
N HIS A 45 7.06 -18.56 -14.00
CA HIS A 45 6.54 -17.62 -13.00
C HIS A 45 6.52 -18.24 -11.60
N GLY A 46 6.99 -17.49 -10.62
CA GLY A 46 6.90 -17.90 -9.23
C GLY A 46 7.27 -16.79 -8.29
N LEU A 47 6.87 -16.95 -7.04
CA LEU A 47 7.12 -15.98 -5.99
C LEU A 47 8.61 -15.97 -5.66
N SER A 48 9.26 -14.85 -5.89
CA SER A 48 10.64 -14.59 -5.44
C SER A 48 10.67 -14.11 -3.98
N ALA A 49 11.86 -14.08 -3.39
CA ALA A 49 12.05 -13.43 -2.09
C ALA A 49 11.72 -11.93 -2.17
N VAL A 50 12.02 -11.30 -3.30
CA VAL A 50 11.78 -9.88 -3.57
C VAL A 50 10.28 -9.59 -3.57
N ASP A 51 9.47 -10.44 -4.21
CA ASP A 51 8.01 -10.32 -4.20
C ASP A 51 7.42 -10.44 -2.81
N GLY A 52 7.91 -11.42 -2.04
CA GLY A 52 7.48 -11.60 -0.65
C GLY A 52 7.78 -10.37 0.21
N ILE A 53 8.96 -9.77 0.04
CA ILE A 53 9.35 -8.54 0.74
C ILE A 53 8.48 -7.36 0.28
N GLY A 54 8.30 -7.18 -1.03
CA GLY A 54 7.50 -6.09 -1.60
C GLY A 54 6.05 -6.17 -1.15
N ALA A 55 5.42 -7.34 -1.29
CA ALA A 55 4.06 -7.59 -0.83
C ALA A 55 3.93 -7.47 0.69
N GLY A 56 4.93 -7.95 1.45
CA GLY A 56 4.97 -7.83 2.91
C GLY A 56 5.02 -6.39 3.39
N LEU A 57 5.89 -5.56 2.80
CA LEU A 57 5.98 -4.12 3.09
C LEU A 57 4.68 -3.40 2.75
N LEU A 58 4.08 -3.74 1.60
CA LEU A 58 2.84 -3.14 1.13
C LEU A 58 1.65 -3.51 2.03
N ALA A 59 1.57 -4.78 2.47
CA ALA A 59 0.56 -5.25 3.41
C ALA A 59 0.72 -4.61 4.80
N LEU A 60 1.94 -4.56 5.34
CA LEU A 60 2.22 -3.95 6.64
C LEU A 60 1.94 -2.45 6.63
N GLY A 61 2.48 -1.73 5.64
CA GLY A 61 2.26 -0.29 5.50
C GLY A 61 0.79 0.06 5.23
N GLY A 62 0.14 -0.70 4.35
CA GLY A 62 -1.28 -0.53 4.01
C GLY A 62 -2.19 -0.75 5.21
N THR A 63 -2.04 -1.86 5.92
CA THR A 63 -2.82 -2.18 7.12
C THR A 63 -2.59 -1.14 8.22
N TRP A 64 -1.34 -0.72 8.42
CA TRP A 64 -1.04 0.31 9.42
C TRP A 64 -1.67 1.65 9.05
N LEU A 65 -1.60 2.06 7.78
CA LEU A 65 -2.26 3.28 7.32
C LEU A 65 -3.79 3.19 7.48
N GLU A 66 -4.40 2.06 7.15
CA GLU A 66 -5.83 1.82 7.34
C GLU A 66 -6.24 1.95 8.81
N VAL A 67 -5.49 1.34 9.73
CA VAL A 67 -5.71 1.49 11.18
C VAL A 67 -5.64 2.96 11.61
N LEU A 68 -4.67 3.73 11.09
CA LEU A 68 -4.53 5.16 11.38
C LEU A 68 -5.71 5.97 10.82
N VAL A 69 -6.16 5.65 9.61
CA VAL A 69 -7.35 6.25 8.98
C VAL A 69 -8.59 5.96 9.81
N VAL A 70 -8.83 4.70 10.20
CA VAL A 70 -9.98 4.28 11.00
C VAL A 70 -10.00 5.00 12.36
N ARG A 71 -8.84 5.07 13.04
CA ARG A 71 -8.71 5.82 14.30
C ARG A 71 -8.99 7.31 14.14
N ARG A 72 -8.80 7.86 12.94
CA ARG A 72 -9.00 9.28 12.62
C ARG A 72 -10.30 9.58 11.88
N LEU A 73 -11.12 8.58 11.56
CA LEU A 73 -12.40 8.75 10.87
C LEU A 73 -13.26 9.91 11.40
N PRO A 74 -13.41 10.10 12.73
CA PRO A 74 -14.22 11.20 13.27
C PRO A 74 -13.71 12.60 12.88
N TYR A 75 -12.42 12.72 12.54
CA TYR A 75 -11.73 13.98 12.28
C TYR A 75 -11.45 14.23 10.79
N LEU A 76 -11.56 13.21 9.94
CA LEU A 76 -11.26 13.33 8.51
C LEU A 76 -12.27 14.21 7.76
N ALA A 77 -13.46 14.44 8.33
CA ALA A 77 -14.53 15.26 7.75
C ALA A 77 -14.87 14.92 6.29
N LEU A 78 -14.61 13.68 5.88
CA LEU A 78 -14.88 13.19 4.53
C LEU A 78 -16.33 12.73 4.43
N PRO A 79 -17.04 13.05 3.33
CA PRO A 79 -18.36 12.48 3.10
C PRO A 79 -18.24 10.95 2.93
N PRO A 80 -19.24 10.16 3.36
CA PRO A 80 -19.17 8.69 3.32
C PRO A 80 -18.85 8.12 1.94
N ARG A 81 -19.35 8.76 0.87
CA ARG A 81 -19.07 8.37 -0.53
C ARG A 81 -17.60 8.53 -0.90
N ALA A 82 -16.94 9.59 -0.42
CA ALA A 82 -15.52 9.80 -0.68
C ALA A 82 -14.65 8.80 0.08
N LEU A 83 -14.98 8.51 1.35
CA LEU A 83 -14.32 7.47 2.12
C LEU A 83 -14.42 6.10 1.43
N PHE A 84 -15.63 5.73 0.99
CA PHE A 84 -15.84 4.50 0.23
C PHE A 84 -15.04 4.46 -1.07
N ALA A 85 -15.09 5.54 -1.86
CA ALA A 85 -14.34 5.62 -3.12
C ALA A 85 -12.83 5.52 -2.91
N LEU A 86 -12.28 6.19 -1.89
CA LEU A 86 -10.86 6.11 -1.55
C LEU A 86 -10.45 4.72 -1.05
N GLY A 87 -11.29 4.09 -0.23
CA GLY A 87 -11.06 2.72 0.23
C GLY A 87 -11.10 1.72 -0.92
N LEU A 88 -12.07 1.84 -1.83
CA LEU A 88 -12.15 1.02 -3.03
C LEU A 88 -10.93 1.23 -3.93
N LEU A 89 -10.52 2.48 -4.14
CA LEU A 89 -9.37 2.81 -4.97
C LEU A 89 -8.05 2.28 -4.38
N ALA A 90 -7.87 2.40 -3.06
CA ALA A 90 -6.73 1.84 -2.36
C ALA A 90 -6.71 0.30 -2.44
N GLY A 91 -7.84 -0.36 -2.12
CA GLY A 91 -7.96 -1.81 -2.17
C GLY A 91 -7.75 -2.37 -3.58
N LEU A 92 -8.32 -1.71 -4.60
CA LEU A 92 -8.10 -2.05 -6.00
C LEU A 92 -6.63 -1.88 -6.40
N GLY A 93 -6.00 -0.78 -5.99
CA GLY A 93 -4.60 -0.50 -6.26
C GLY A 93 -3.67 -1.57 -5.67
N VAL A 94 -3.87 -1.91 -4.39
CA VAL A 94 -3.15 -3.00 -3.71
C VAL A 94 -3.40 -4.33 -4.43
N GLY A 95 -4.65 -4.67 -4.71
CA GLY A 95 -5.01 -5.92 -5.38
C GLY A 95 -4.38 -6.06 -6.76
N LEU A 96 -4.37 -4.99 -7.56
CA LEU A 96 -3.74 -4.98 -8.89
C LEU A 96 -2.22 -5.12 -8.81
N LEU A 97 -1.56 -4.44 -7.86
CA LEU A 97 -0.12 -4.56 -7.67
C LEU A 97 0.26 -5.98 -7.23
N VAL A 98 -0.46 -6.54 -6.27
CA VAL A 98 -0.24 -7.93 -5.83
C VAL A 98 -0.53 -8.91 -6.96
N ALA A 99 -1.63 -8.75 -7.70
CA ALA A 99 -1.98 -9.62 -8.82
C ALA A 99 -0.94 -9.56 -9.96
N SER A 100 -0.31 -8.40 -10.18
CA SER A 100 0.70 -8.21 -11.23
C SER A 100 2.00 -8.98 -10.98
N VAL A 101 2.26 -9.42 -9.74
CA VAL A 101 3.37 -10.34 -9.41
C VAL A 101 3.11 -11.74 -9.95
N PHE A 102 1.85 -12.18 -9.91
CA PHE A 102 1.49 -13.57 -10.21
C PHE A 102 1.26 -13.85 -11.68
N ALA A 103 1.04 -12.82 -12.47
CA ALA A 103 0.74 -12.94 -13.88
C ALA A 103 1.42 -11.80 -14.62
N GLY A 104 2.10 -12.11 -15.73
CA GLY A 104 2.71 -11.16 -16.67
C GLY A 104 1.71 -10.24 -17.39
N PHE A 105 0.70 -9.74 -16.68
CA PHE A 105 -0.27 -8.76 -17.11
C PHE A 105 0.46 -7.44 -17.41
N PHE A 106 0.83 -7.26 -18.67
CA PHE A 106 1.44 -6.05 -19.18
C PHE A 106 0.57 -4.83 -18.80
N TRP A 107 1.18 -3.84 -18.12
CA TRP A 107 0.61 -2.54 -17.72
C TRP A 107 -0.41 -2.46 -16.57
N TRP A 108 -0.94 -3.57 -16.05
CA TRP A 108 -1.91 -3.50 -14.95
C TRP A 108 -1.32 -3.02 -13.62
N TRP A 109 -0.03 -3.26 -13.42
CA TRP A 109 0.73 -2.70 -12.31
C TRP A 109 0.69 -1.17 -12.31
N ALA A 110 0.69 -0.52 -13.49
CA ALA A 110 0.68 0.94 -13.61
C ALA A 110 -0.67 1.51 -13.19
N VAL A 111 -1.76 0.82 -13.56
CA VAL A 111 -3.11 1.15 -13.11
C VAL A 111 -3.23 0.97 -11.59
N GLY A 112 -2.69 -0.12 -11.06
CA GLY A 112 -2.65 -0.38 -9.61
C GLY A 112 -1.87 0.68 -8.84
N ALA A 113 -0.66 1.02 -9.32
CA ALA A 113 0.18 2.07 -8.74
C ALA A 113 -0.48 3.45 -8.80
N ALA A 114 -1.15 3.79 -9.91
CA ALA A 114 -1.87 5.05 -10.05
C ALA A 114 -3.06 5.13 -9.08
N ALA A 115 -3.88 4.08 -9.01
CA ALA A 115 -5.01 4.00 -8.09
C ALA A 115 -4.56 4.14 -6.63
N LEU A 116 -3.56 3.36 -6.23
CA LEU A 116 -2.99 3.43 -4.88
C LEU A 116 -2.37 4.82 -4.62
N GLY A 117 -1.64 5.37 -5.59
CA GLY A 117 -1.03 6.69 -5.50
C GLY A 117 -2.05 7.81 -5.27
N ILE A 118 -3.16 7.81 -5.99
CA ILE A 118 -4.25 8.78 -5.80
C ILE A 118 -4.84 8.65 -4.39
N ALA A 119 -5.11 7.42 -3.94
CA ALA A 119 -5.65 7.20 -2.60
C ALA A 119 -4.68 7.71 -1.52
N LEU A 120 -3.38 7.44 -1.65
CA LEU A 120 -2.35 7.92 -0.74
C LEU A 120 -2.21 9.44 -0.74
N LEU A 121 -2.23 10.08 -1.91
CA LEU A 121 -2.14 11.54 -2.03
C LEU A 121 -3.27 12.26 -1.31
N VAL A 122 -4.42 11.62 -1.13
CA VAL A 122 -5.56 12.18 -0.40
C VAL A 122 -5.53 11.77 1.08
N LEU A 123 -5.38 10.48 1.37
CA LEU A 123 -5.47 9.96 2.74
C LEU A 123 -4.29 10.40 3.61
N VAL A 124 -3.05 10.34 3.10
CA VAL A 124 -1.85 10.70 3.87
C VAL A 124 -1.93 12.11 4.44
N PRO A 125 -2.16 13.19 3.66
CA PRO A 125 -2.22 14.53 4.23
C PRO A 125 -3.44 14.74 5.13
N LEU A 126 -4.57 14.10 4.88
CA LEU A 126 -5.76 14.23 5.74
C LEU A 126 -5.56 13.54 7.08
N THR A 127 -5.02 12.32 7.09
CA THR A 127 -4.72 11.57 8.32
C THR A 127 -3.54 12.17 9.09
N ALA A 128 -2.60 12.81 8.39
CA ALA A 128 -1.46 13.49 9.00
C ALA A 128 -1.79 14.92 9.51
N ARG A 129 -2.95 15.49 9.15
CA ARG A 129 -3.44 16.77 9.69
C ARG A 129 -4.02 16.55 11.09
N ARG A 130 -3.81 17.56 11.97
CA ARG A 130 -4.04 17.50 13.42
C ARG A 130 -5.46 17.14 13.80
#